data_AF-A0A285INJ8-F1
#
_entry.id   AF-A0A285INJ8-F1
#
_cell.length_a   1.000
_cell.length_b   1.000
_cell.length_c   1.000
_cell.angle_alpha   90.00
_cell.angle_beta   90.00
_cell.angle_gamma   90.00
#
_symmetry.space_group_name_H-M   'P 1'
#
loop_
_entity.id
_entity.type
_entity.pdbx_description
1 polymer ?
#
loop_
_entity_poly.entity_id
_entity_poly.type
_entity_poly.pdbx_seq_one_letter_code
_entity_poly.pdbx_strand_id
1 'polypeptide(L)'
;MFAMKVLLRVYRGIVWLANSPGTLILSYAILIVVCGVLFSIFEEGKSLGDAIWWAVVTASTVGYGDISPASWQGRVIAGLLISLMVLVVIPLITAHFASKLIVDRDVFRHEEQEELKQNLRHVRALLEQMAAREGITSPDSAAPPAAPSDR
;
A
#
# COMPACT_ATOMS: atom_id res chain seq x y z
N MET A 1 8.04 -1.24 -27.59
CA MET A 1 8.82 -2.15 -26.72
C MET A 1 9.77 -1.42 -25.74
N PHE A 2 10.45 -0.34 -26.15
CA PHE A 2 11.33 0.46 -25.26
C PHE A 2 10.57 1.20 -24.14
N ALA A 3 9.48 1.91 -24.48
CA ALA A 3 8.64 2.61 -23.51
C ALA A 3 8.06 1.70 -22.41
N MET A 4 7.62 0.49 -22.80
CA MET A 4 7.12 -0.53 -21.86
C MET A 4 8.21 -0.97 -20.85
N LYS A 5 9.45 -1.15 -21.31
CA LYS A 5 10.58 -1.51 -20.43
C LYS A 5 10.96 -0.39 -19.47
N VAL A 6 10.88 0.87 -19.90
CA VAL A 6 11.12 2.03 -19.02
C VAL A 6 10.03 2.14 -17.97
N LEU A 7 8.76 2.01 -18.37
CA LEU A 7 7.62 2.04 -17.46
C LEU A 7 7.70 0.95 -16.38
N LEU A 8 8.03 -0.28 -16.78
CA LEU A 8 8.20 -1.40 -15.86
C LEU A 8 9.38 -1.22 -14.90
N ARG A 9 10.48 -0.57 -15.33
CA ARG A 9 11.60 -0.22 -14.45
C ARG A 9 11.21 0.83 -13.43
N VAL A 10 10.50 1.88 -13.85
CA VAL A 10 9.98 2.93 -12.96
C VAL A 10 9.00 2.33 -11.96
N TYR A 11 8.06 1.51 -12.42
CA TYR A 11 7.11 0.80 -11.57
C TYR A 11 7.81 -0.07 -10.53
N ARG A 12 8.77 -0.91 -10.96
CA ARG A 12 9.57 -1.73 -10.03
C ARG A 12 10.37 -0.90 -9.04
N GLY A 13 10.91 0.25 -9.47
CA GLY A 13 11.62 1.18 -8.59
C GLY A 13 10.72 1.78 -7.52
N ILE A 14 9.51 2.20 -7.89
CA ILE A 14 8.49 2.72 -6.96
C ILE A 14 8.06 1.64 -5.97
N VAL A 15 7.79 0.42 -6.45
CA VAL A 15 7.42 -0.72 -5.59
C VAL A 15 8.55 -1.08 -4.64
N TRP A 16 9.80 -1.11 -5.12
CA TRP A 16 10.96 -1.36 -4.26
C TRP A 16 11.12 -0.28 -3.17
N LEU A 17 10.94 0.99 -3.55
CA LEU A 17 11.00 2.13 -2.63
C LEU A 17 9.90 2.04 -1.56
N ALA A 18 8.69 1.64 -1.94
CA ALA A 18 7.54 1.47 -1.05
C ALA A 18 7.69 0.28 -0.10
N ASN A 19 8.43 -0.76 -0.50
CA ASN A 19 8.45 -2.04 0.21
C ASN A 19 9.48 -2.10 1.36
N SER A 20 10.38 -1.11 1.49
CA SER A 20 11.37 -1.08 2.57
C SER A 20 11.25 0.17 3.46
N PRO A 21 11.09 0.04 4.79
CA PRO A 21 11.00 1.18 5.70
C PRO A 21 12.22 2.12 5.61
N GLY A 22 13.43 1.53 5.51
CA GLY A 22 14.67 2.30 5.43
C GLY A 22 14.77 3.14 4.17
N THR A 23 14.25 2.65 3.03
CA THR A 23 14.28 3.40 1.78
C THR A 23 13.30 4.56 1.79
N LEU A 24 12.13 4.39 2.44
CA LEU A 24 11.19 5.49 2.67
C LEU A 24 11.82 6.62 3.49
N ILE A 25 12.44 6.29 4.63
CA ILE A 25 13.10 7.26 5.51
C ILE A 25 14.23 7.98 4.75
N LEU A 26 15.08 7.24 4.03
CA LEU A 26 16.17 7.81 3.26
C LEU A 26 15.66 8.73 2.15
N SER A 27 14.63 8.31 1.41
CA SER A 27 14.05 9.12 0.33
C SER A 27 13.40 10.40 0.85
N TYR A 28 12.76 10.35 2.02
CA TYR A 28 12.23 11.52 2.71
C TYR A 28 13.36 12.49 3.09
N ALA A 29 14.41 12.00 3.74
CA ALA A 29 15.56 12.81 4.13
C ALA A 29 16.25 13.47 2.91
N ILE A 30 16.43 12.71 1.82
CA ILE A 30 16.97 13.24 0.56
C ILE A 30 16.07 14.34 0.00
N LEU A 31 14.75 14.13 -0.01
CA LEU A 31 13.81 15.14 -0.49
C LEU A 31 13.88 16.44 0.32
N ILE A 32 14.00 16.35 1.65
CA ILE A 32 14.20 17.52 2.52
C ILE A 32 15.47 18.28 2.14
N VAL A 33 16.60 17.58 2.01
CA VAL A 33 17.88 18.22 1.70
C VAL A 33 17.84 18.83 0.30
N VAL A 34 17.31 18.13 -0.69
CA VAL A 34 17.22 18.63 -2.06
C VAL A 34 16.31 19.86 -2.13
N CYS A 35 15.10 19.81 -1.56
CA CYS A 35 14.20 20.97 -1.56
C CYS A 35 14.75 22.13 -0.74
N GLY A 36 15.41 21.89 0.40
CA GLY A 36 16.05 22.92 1.21
C GLY A 36 17.21 23.60 0.47
N VAL A 37 18.09 22.82 -0.18
CA VAL A 37 19.16 23.37 -1.01
C VAL A 37 18.59 24.18 -2.17
N LEU A 38 17.62 23.65 -2.91
CA LEU A 38 16.98 24.39 -4.00
C LEU A 38 16.33 25.68 -3.49
N PHE A 39 15.62 25.64 -2.37
CA PHE A 39 15.03 26.82 -1.76
C PHE A 39 16.09 27.88 -1.41
N SER A 40 17.23 27.48 -0.83
CA SER A 40 18.33 28.40 -0.51
C SER A 40 18.97 29.08 -1.72
N ILE A 41 18.88 28.45 -2.90
CA ILE A 41 19.41 29.02 -4.15
C ILE A 41 18.48 30.09 -4.71
N PHE A 42 17.16 29.93 -4.56
CA PHE A 42 16.17 30.85 -5.13
C PHE A 42 15.64 31.90 -4.15
N GLU A 43 15.78 31.69 -2.84
CA GLU A 43 15.39 32.63 -1.80
C GLU A 43 16.64 33.28 -1.18
N GLU A 44 17.00 34.45 -1.72
CA GLU A 44 18.15 35.22 -1.25
C GLU A 44 18.01 35.63 0.23
N GLY A 45 19.12 35.59 0.96
CA GLY A 45 19.18 36.02 2.36
C GLY A 45 18.75 34.98 3.40
N LYS A 46 18.42 33.74 3.00
CA LYS A 46 18.20 32.63 3.93
C LYS A 46 19.44 31.73 4.03
N SER A 47 19.84 31.38 5.25
CA SER A 47 20.93 30.43 5.44
C SER A 47 20.49 29.03 5.00
N LEU A 48 21.46 28.15 4.73
CA LEU A 48 21.15 26.74 4.41
C LEU A 48 20.39 26.06 5.55
N GLY A 49 20.69 26.40 6.81
CA GLY A 49 19.97 25.89 7.98
C GLY A 49 18.50 26.30 7.97
N ASP A 50 18.23 27.58 7.68
CA ASP A 50 16.87 28.12 7.57
C ASP A 50 16.08 27.47 6.43
N ALA A 51 16.74 27.19 5.31
CA ALA A 51 16.11 26.56 4.15
C ALA A 51 15.79 25.07 4.40
N ILE A 52 16.69 24.34 5.08
CA ILE A 52 16.43 22.97 5.52
C ILE A 52 15.30 22.95 6.57
N TRP A 53 15.32 23.87 7.53
CA TRP A 53 14.25 24.03 8.52
C TRP A 53 12.89 24.26 7.85
N TRP A 54 12.83 25.18 6.89
CA TRP A 54 11.63 25.42 6.08
C TRP A 54 11.13 24.14 5.40
N ALA A 55 12.03 23.38 4.77
CA ALA A 55 11.67 22.12 4.10
C ALA A 55 11.12 21.09 5.11
N VAL A 56 11.72 20.96 6.29
CA VAL A 56 11.26 20.06 7.37
C VAL A 56 9.86 20.45 7.85
N VAL A 57 9.65 21.72 8.20
CA VAL A 57 8.37 22.22 8.73
C VAL A 57 7.26 22.14 7.68
N THR A 58 7.59 22.38 6.41
CA THR A 58 6.63 22.27 5.30
C THR A 58 6.29 20.81 5.00
N ALA A 59 7.29 19.93 4.90
CA ALA A 59 7.08 18.53 4.56
C ALA A 59 6.40 17.74 5.67
N SER A 60 6.64 18.10 6.93
CA SER A 60 5.94 17.56 8.10
C SER A 60 4.51 18.08 8.24
N THR A 61 4.07 19.00 7.37
CA THR A 61 2.77 19.67 7.41
C THR A 61 2.51 20.52 8.66
N VAL A 62 3.54 20.81 9.46
CA VAL A 62 3.45 21.66 10.66
C VAL A 62 3.22 23.11 10.27
N GLY A 63 4.01 23.63 9.32
CA GLY A 63 3.77 24.94 8.69
C GLY A 63 3.74 26.14 9.64
N TYR A 64 4.79 26.36 10.44
CA TYR A 64 4.87 27.51 11.36
C TYR A 64 4.71 28.88 10.68
N GLY A 65 5.11 29.01 9.42
CA GLY A 65 4.98 30.24 8.63
C GLY A 65 6.03 31.31 8.93
N ASP A 66 7.02 31.00 9.76
CA ASP A 66 8.21 31.81 10.05
C ASP A 66 9.09 32.02 8.81
N ILE A 67 9.17 31.00 7.95
CA ILE A 67 9.83 31.06 6.64
C ILE A 67 8.84 30.65 5.57
N SER A 68 8.75 31.44 4.50
CA SER A 68 7.91 31.16 3.35
C SER A 68 8.56 31.65 2.06
N PRO A 69 8.26 31.03 0.90
CA PRO A 69 8.80 31.45 -0.39
C PRO A 69 8.25 32.81 -0.80
N ALA A 70 9.14 33.79 -0.99
CA ALA A 70 8.79 35.10 -1.53
C ALA A 70 8.87 35.12 -3.07
N SER A 71 9.82 34.38 -3.64
CA SER A 71 10.05 34.30 -5.09
C SER A 71 9.07 33.36 -5.80
N TRP A 72 8.89 33.58 -7.10
CA TRP A 72 8.09 32.68 -7.94
C TRP A 72 8.66 31.26 -7.96
N GLN A 73 9.98 31.15 -8.10
CA GLN A 73 10.71 29.88 -8.15
C GLN A 73 10.59 29.12 -6.82
N GLY A 74 10.74 29.82 -5.70
CA GLY A 74 10.52 29.28 -4.35
C GLY A 74 9.11 28.74 -4.18
N ARG A 75 8.09 29.42 -4.70
CA ARG A 75 6.69 28.95 -4.67
C ARG A 75 6.49 27.68 -5.50
N VAL A 76 7.15 27.56 -6.64
CA VAL A 76 7.12 26.34 -7.46
C VAL A 76 7.74 25.17 -6.67
N ILE A 77 8.90 25.38 -6.03
CA ILE A 77 9.57 24.37 -5.21
C ILE A 77 8.69 23.95 -4.04
N ALA A 78 8.08 24.91 -3.35
CA ALA A 78 7.13 24.65 -2.27
C ALA A 78 5.93 23.83 -2.75
N GLY A 79 5.33 24.20 -3.88
CA GLY A 79 4.23 23.48 -4.48
C GLY A 79 4.60 22.03 -4.83
N LEU A 80 5.80 21.80 -5.36
CA LEU A 80 6.31 20.47 -5.66
C LEU A 80 6.53 19.64 -4.38
N LEU A 81 7.16 20.22 -3.36
CA LEU A 81 7.38 19.56 -2.07
C LEU A 81 6.04 19.12 -1.44
N ILE A 82 5.08 20.04 -1.37
CA ILE A 82 3.75 19.77 -0.81
C ILE A 82 3.02 18.70 -1.62
N SER A 83 3.04 18.80 -2.96
CA SER A 83 2.36 17.82 -3.83
C SER A 83 2.97 16.43 -3.69
N LEU A 84 4.31 16.32 -3.61
CA LEU A 84 4.99 15.04 -3.41
C LEU A 84 4.68 14.44 -2.03
N MET A 85 4.60 15.26 -0.98
CA MET A 85 4.20 14.78 0.34
C MET A 85 2.80 14.16 0.32
N VAL A 86 1.82 14.91 -0.20
CA VAL A 86 0.41 14.52 -0.17
C VAL A 86 0.12 13.35 -1.11
N LEU A 87 0.68 13.35 -2.32
CA LEU A 87 0.35 12.36 -3.34
C LEU A 87 1.18 11.08 -3.25
N VAL A 88 2.38 11.14 -2.64
CA VAL A 88 3.34 10.03 -2.68
C VAL A 88 3.77 9.60 -1.28
N VAL A 89 4.41 10.48 -0.51
CA VAL A 89 5.07 10.07 0.74
C VAL A 89 4.05 9.65 1.82
N ILE A 90 3.04 10.46 2.09
CA ILE A 90 2.04 10.19 3.14
C ILE A 90 1.23 8.92 2.81
N PRO A 91 0.72 8.71 1.57
CA PRO A 91 0.01 7.48 1.21
C PRO A 91 0.89 6.24 1.31
N LEU A 92 2.16 6.31 0.90
CA LEU A 92 3.08 5.16 0.98
C LEU A 92 3.38 4.76 2.43
N ILE A 93 3.63 5.73 3.30
CA ILE A 93 3.81 5.48 4.73
C ILE A 93 2.53 4.86 5.31
N THR A 94 1.38 5.46 5.04
CA THR A 94 0.07 4.96 5.51
C THR A 94 -0.18 3.52 5.05
N ALA A 95 0.05 3.21 3.77
CA ALA A 95 -0.12 1.88 3.21
C ALA A 95 0.84 0.86 3.84
N HIS A 96 2.09 1.25 4.10
CA HIS A 96 3.07 0.39 4.74
C HIS A 96 2.69 0.03 6.18
N PHE A 97 2.14 0.99 6.94
CA PHE A 97 1.64 0.71 8.29
C PHE A 97 0.34 -0.08 8.26
N ALA A 98 -0.59 0.28 7.37
CA ALA A 98 -1.85 -0.44 7.21
C ALA A 98 -1.63 -1.92 6.88
N SER A 99 -0.70 -2.25 5.98
CA SER A 99 -0.39 -3.65 5.63
C SER A 99 0.20 -4.46 6.79
N LYS A 100 0.84 -3.82 7.77
CA LYS A 100 1.33 -4.48 8.99
C LYS A 100 0.28 -4.59 10.09
N LEU A 101 -0.64 -3.62 10.19
CA LEU A 101 -1.72 -3.63 11.17
C LEU A 101 -2.90 -4.51 10.74
N ILE A 102 -3.14 -4.61 9.43
CA ILE A 102 -4.07 -5.56 8.85
C ILE A 102 -3.42 -6.94 8.96
N VAL A 103 -3.63 -7.58 10.10
CA VAL A 103 -3.53 -9.03 10.21
C VAL A 103 -4.61 -9.57 9.28
N ASP A 104 -4.17 -10.23 8.22
CA ASP A 104 -5.05 -10.84 7.23
C ASP A 104 -5.90 -11.92 7.93
N ARG A 105 -7.10 -11.55 8.38
CA ARG A 105 -8.08 -12.46 8.99
C ARG A 105 -8.92 -13.18 7.93
N ASP A 106 -8.80 -12.77 6.67
CA ASP A 106 -9.63 -13.25 5.55
C ASP A 106 -8.85 -14.13 4.56
N VAL A 107 -7.53 -14.26 4.70
CA VAL A 107 -6.79 -15.39 4.13
C VAL A 107 -7.09 -16.65 4.95
N PHE A 108 -8.26 -17.24 4.68
CA PHE A 108 -8.46 -18.67 4.92
C PHE A 108 -7.30 -19.40 4.26
N ARG A 109 -6.33 -19.84 5.07
CA ARG A 109 -5.20 -20.62 4.55
C ARG A 109 -5.80 -21.83 3.84
N HIS A 110 -5.20 -22.25 2.73
CA HIS A 110 -5.68 -23.43 2.00
C HIS A 110 -5.84 -24.65 2.92
N GLU A 111 -5.02 -24.75 3.97
CA GLU A 111 -5.13 -25.71 5.06
C GLU A 111 -6.51 -25.67 5.76
N GLU A 112 -7.01 -24.50 6.17
CA GLU A 112 -8.32 -24.37 6.83
C GLU A 112 -9.48 -24.68 5.86
N GLN A 113 -9.33 -24.31 4.58
CA GLN A 113 -10.32 -24.66 3.55
C GLN A 113 -10.36 -26.17 3.29
N GLU A 114 -9.21 -26.82 3.28
CA GLU A 114 -9.14 -28.28 3.12
C GLU A 114 -9.70 -28.99 4.35
N GLU A 115 -9.41 -28.50 5.55
CA GLU A 115 -9.95 -29.02 6.80
C GLU A 115 -11.49 -28.89 6.83
N LEU A 116 -12.03 -27.73 6.46
CA LEU A 116 -13.48 -27.52 6.39
C LEU A 116 -14.14 -28.45 5.36
N LYS A 117 -13.52 -28.65 4.18
CA LYS A 117 -14.00 -29.60 3.16
C LYS A 117 -13.92 -31.05 3.66
N GLN A 118 -12.87 -31.43 4.38
CA GLN A 118 -12.76 -32.76 4.99
C GLN A 118 -13.85 -32.99 6.04
N ASN A 119 -14.08 -32.01 6.92
CA ASN A 119 -15.13 -32.07 7.93
C ASN A 119 -16.52 -32.20 7.31
N LEU A 120 -16.82 -31.44 6.24
CA LEU A 120 -18.08 -31.59 5.51
C LEU A 120 -18.25 -32.97 4.87
N ARG A 121 -17.20 -33.52 4.25
CA ARG A 121 -17.22 -34.88 3.70
C ARG A 121 -17.46 -35.92 4.80
N HIS A 122 -16.86 -35.73 5.97
CA HIS A 122 -17.02 -36.62 7.11
C HIS A 122 -18.45 -36.59 7.66
N VAL A 123 -19.00 -35.40 7.91
CA VAL A 123 -20.40 -35.23 8.35
C VAL A 123 -21.37 -35.84 7.34
N ARG A 124 -21.16 -35.61 6.04
CA ARG A 124 -21.98 -36.22 4.99
C ARG A 124 -21.93 -37.76 5.03
N ALA A 125 -20.75 -38.36 5.18
CA ALA A 125 -20.61 -39.80 5.25
C ALA A 125 -21.32 -40.39 6.48
N LEU A 126 -21.29 -39.71 7.63
CA LEU A 126 -22.03 -40.13 8.82
C LEU A 126 -23.54 -40.04 8.61
N LEU A 127 -24.04 -38.97 7.97
CA LEU A 127 -25.45 -38.83 7.62
C LEU A 127 -25.90 -39.94 6.67
N GLU A 128 -25.11 -40.27 5.65
CA GLU A 128 -25.40 -41.37 4.71
C GLU A 128 -25.43 -42.74 5.43
N GLN A 129 -24.54 -42.97 6.39
CA GLN A 129 -24.56 -44.19 7.21
C GLN A 129 -25.80 -44.28 8.11
N MET A 130 -26.19 -43.18 8.76
CA MET A 130 -27.40 -43.14 9.58
C MET A 130 -28.66 -43.33 8.73
N ALA A 131 -28.75 -42.67 7.57
CA ALA A 131 -29.85 -42.84 6.64
C ALA A 131 -29.99 -44.29 6.14
N ALA A 132 -28.87 -44.94 5.81
CA ALA A 132 -28.85 -46.36 5.43
C ALA A 132 -29.31 -47.28 6.56
N ARG A 133 -28.94 -46.97 7.81
CA ARG A 133 -29.35 -47.75 8.99
C ARG A 133 -30.86 -47.62 9.27
N GLU A 134 -31.44 -46.45 9.03
CA GLU A 134 -32.86 -46.19 9.24
C GLU A 134 -33.74 -46.52 8.02
N GLY A 135 -33.15 -46.99 6.91
CA GLY A 135 -33.88 -47.31 5.69
C GLY A 135 -34.45 -46.08 4.97
N ILE A 136 -33.91 -44.89 5.27
CA ILE A 136 -34.34 -43.62 4.68
C ILE A 136 -33.54 -43.41 3.40
N THR A 137 -34.20 -43.44 2.24
CA THR A 137 -33.56 -43.10 0.97
C THR A 137 -33.36 -41.59 0.88
N SER A 138 -32.10 -41.14 0.83
CA SER A 138 -31.78 -39.72 0.65
C SER A 138 -32.33 -39.18 -0.68
N PRO A 139 -32.89 -37.96 -0.74
CA PRO A 139 -33.41 -37.36 -1.97
C PRO A 139 -32.36 -37.03 -3.05
N ASP A 140 -31.07 -37.17 -2.73
CA ASP A 140 -29.98 -36.43 -3.42
C ASP A 140 -29.00 -37.34 -4.18
N SER A 141 -29.53 -38.37 -4.86
CA SER A 141 -28.84 -38.98 -6.01
C SER A 141 -28.71 -38.01 -7.20
N ALA A 142 -29.24 -36.78 -7.10
CA ALA A 142 -29.00 -35.75 -8.08
C ALA A 142 -27.50 -35.37 -8.02
N ALA A 143 -26.82 -35.63 -9.14
CA ALA A 143 -25.46 -35.19 -9.37
C ALA A 143 -25.26 -33.74 -8.89
N PRO A 144 -24.05 -33.38 -8.41
CA PRO A 144 -23.75 -32.00 -8.01
C PRO A 144 -24.25 -31.04 -9.10
N PRO A 145 -25.00 -29.97 -8.75
CA PRO A 145 -25.51 -29.04 -9.74
C PRO A 145 -24.34 -28.60 -10.61
N ALA A 146 -24.50 -28.77 -11.93
CA ALA A 146 -23.44 -28.51 -12.90
C ALA A 146 -22.84 -27.13 -12.61
N ALA A 147 -21.51 -27.05 -12.59
CA ALA A 147 -20.79 -25.79 -12.42
C ALA A 147 -21.40 -24.74 -13.37
N PRO A 148 -21.63 -23.50 -12.90
CA PRO A 148 -22.15 -22.44 -13.75
C PRO A 148 -21.31 -22.37 -15.02
N SER A 149 -21.94 -22.46 -16.19
CA SER A 149 -21.21 -22.33 -17.45
C SER A 149 -20.69 -20.91 -17.56
N ASP A 150 -19.36 -20.77 -17.59
CA ASP A 150 -18.69 -19.50 -17.84
C ASP A 150 -19.22 -18.91 -19.15
N ARG A 151 -20.03 -17.85 -19.04
CA ARG A 151 -20.45 -16.94 -20.11
C ARG A 151 -20.08 -15.53 -19.71
#